data_AF-A0A926HRK6-F1
#
_entry.id   AF-A0A926HRK6-F1
#
_cell.length_a   1.000
_cell.length_b   1.000
_cell.length_c   1.000
_cell.angle_alpha   90.00
_cell.angle_beta   90.00
_cell.angle_gamma   90.00
#
_symmetry.space_group_name_H-M   'P 1'
#
loop_
_entity.id
_entity.type
_entity.pdbx_description
1 polymer ?
#
loop_
_entity_poly.entity_id
_entity_poly.type
_entity_poly.pdbx_seq_one_letter_code
_entity_poly.pdbx_strand_id
1 'polypeptide(L)' 'MSRKGNPYDNAMAENFFSILKTECIYRHKPKTFREANDLIDRYIHFYNYECIQAKTGVAPLTLHHSA' A
#
# COMPACT_ATOMS: atom_id res chain seq x y z
N MET A 1 15.99 -5.15 4.59
CA MET A 1 15.87 -4.09 5.62
C MET A 1 16.81 -2.96 5.26
N SER A 2 16.37 -1.70 5.40
CA SER A 2 17.20 -0.51 5.13
C SER A 2 18.47 -0.50 5.99
N ARG A 3 19.52 0.19 5.52
CA ARG A 3 20.74 0.43 6.32
C ARG A 3 20.37 1.24 7.56
N LYS A 4 20.93 0.85 8.72
CA LYS A 4 20.75 1.59 9.97
C LYS A 4 21.21 3.05 9.78
N GLY A 5 20.32 3.99 10.06
CA GLY A 5 20.58 5.44 9.90
C GLY A 5 20.07 6.05 8.59
N ASN A 6 19.45 5.28 7.67
CA ASN A 6 18.82 5.83 6.47
C ASN A 6 17.30 5.61 6.45
N PRO A 7 16.50 6.61 6.89
CA PRO A 7 15.04 6.51 6.88
C PRO A 7 14.44 6.62 5.46
N TYR A 8 15.17 7.21 4.49
CA TYR A 8 14.63 7.43 3.14
C TYR A 8 14.37 6.15 2.36
N ASP A 9 15.20 5.13 2.55
CA ASP A 9 15.00 3.81 1.90
C ASP A 9 13.69 3.15 2.36
N ASN A 10 13.20 3.51 3.55
CA ASN A 10 11.98 2.95 4.13
C ASN A 10 10.75 3.85 3.96
N ALA A 11 10.94 5.12 3.57
CA ALA A 11 9.89 6.13 3.51
C ALA A 11 8.70 5.72 2.62
N MET A 12 8.97 5.07 1.48
CA MET A 12 7.91 4.59 0.57
C MET A 12 7.07 3.47 1.22
N ALA A 13 7.72 2.53 1.89
CA ALA A 13 7.05 1.45 2.60
C ALA A 13 6.26 1.99 3.81
N GLU A 14 6.86 2.91 4.57
CA GLU A 14 6.20 3.56 5.71
C GLU A 14 4.95 4.33 5.28
N ASN A 15 5.03 5.07 4.17
CA ASN A 15 3.89 5.75 3.58
C ASN A 15 2.78 4.75 3.21
N PHE A 16 3.12 3.67 2.49
CA PHE A 16 2.15 2.63 2.14
C PHE A 16 1.49 2.01 3.38
N PHE A 17 2.27 1.62 4.39
CA PHE A 17 1.73 1.02 5.62
C PHE A 17 0.89 2.00 6.44
N SER A 18 1.20 3.29 6.41
CA SER A 18 0.36 4.32 7.03
C SER A 18 -1.02 4.35 6.39
N ILE A 19 -1.08 4.39 5.05
CA ILE A 19 -2.34 4.42 4.29
C ILE A 19 -3.13 3.11 4.48
N LEU A 20 -2.47 1.95 4.36
CA LEU A 20 -3.09 0.63 4.57
C LEU A 20 -3.78 0.55 5.95
N LYS A 21 -3.11 1.07 6.99
CA LYS A 21 -3.68 1.07 8.34
C LYS A 21 -4.88 2.00 8.47
N THR A 22 -4.78 3.24 7.97
CA THR A 22 -5.82 4.25 8.14
C THR A 22 -7.05 4.00 7.27
N GLU A 23 -6.85 3.53 6.05
CA GLU A 23 -7.94 3.31 5.09
C GLU A 23 -8.53 1.91 5.18
N CYS A 24 -7.72 0.89 5.52
CA CYS A 24 -8.18 -0.50 5.52
C CYS A 24 -8.35 -1.04 6.94
N ILE A 25 -7.26 -1.16 7.71
CA ILE A 25 -7.28 -1.90 8.99
C ILE A 25 -8.14 -1.21 10.06
N TYR A 26 -7.98 0.10 10.25
CA TYR A 26 -8.70 0.85 11.28
C TYR A 26 -10.18 1.06 10.96
N ARG A 27 -10.54 1.08 9.67
CA ARG A 27 -11.94 1.17 9.23
C ARG A 27 -12.66 -0.17 9.35
N HIS A 28 -12.06 -1.25 8.86
CA HIS A 28 -12.73 -2.54 8.78
C HIS A 28 -12.58 -3.39 10.05
N LYS A 29 -11.53 -3.17 10.86
CA LYS A 29 -11.30 -3.85 12.15
C LYS A 29 -11.46 -5.38 12.04
N PRO A 30 -10.62 -6.07 11.23
CA PRO A 30 -10.72 -7.52 11.07
C PRO A 30 -10.60 -8.22 12.43
N LYS A 31 -11.44 -9.22 12.65
CA LYS A 31 -11.49 -9.96 13.93
C LYS A 31 -10.58 -11.19 13.93
N THR A 32 -10.19 -11.64 12.74
CA THR A 32 -9.33 -12.81 12.56
C THR A 32 -8.17 -12.50 11.62
N PHE A 33 -7.09 -13.27 11.75
CA PHE A 33 -5.96 -13.19 10.81
C PHE A 33 -6.36 -13.52 9.38
N ARG A 34 -7.31 -14.44 9.18
CA ARG A 34 -7.81 -14.78 7.83
C ARG A 34 -8.50 -13.57 7.19
N GLU A 35 -9.41 -12.92 7.92
CA GLU A 35 -10.05 -11.69 7.44
C GLU A 35 -9.04 -10.58 7.17
N ALA A 36 -8.01 -10.44 8.01
CA ALA A 36 -6.95 -9.46 7.80
C ALA A 36 -6.16 -9.75 6.52
N ASN A 37 -5.80 -11.01 6.26
CA ASN A 37 -5.11 -11.40 5.03
C ASN A 37 -5.96 -11.13 3.79
N ASP A 38 -7.22 -11.59 3.77
CA ASP A 38 -8.13 -11.37 2.64
C ASP A 38 -8.36 -9.89 2.34
N LEU A 39 -8.30 -9.05 3.38
CA LEU A 39 -8.48 -7.61 3.28
C LEU A 39 -7.22 -6.91 2.79
N ILE A 40 -6.05 -7.35 3.24
CA ILE A 40 -4.75 -6.87 2.74
C ILE A 40 -4.57 -7.24 1.27
N ASP A 41 -4.88 -8.48 0.87
CA ASP A 41 -4.74 -8.94 -0.51
C ASP A 41 -5.62 -8.11 -1.46
N ARG A 42 -6.87 -7.87 -1.07
CA ARG A 42 -7.78 -6.99 -1.82
C ARG A 42 -7.27 -5.56 -1.89
N TYR A 43 -6.74 -5.02 -0.80
CA TYR A 43 -6.21 -3.67 -0.77
C TYR A 43 -4.96 -3.52 -1.65
N ILE A 44 -4.07 -4.51 -1.66
CA ILE A 44 -2.88 -4.53 -2.53
C ILE A 44 -3.30 -4.56 -4.00
N HIS A 45 -4.30 -5.37 -4.35
CA HIS A 45 -4.86 -5.38 -5.71
C HIS A 45 -5.40 -4.01 -6.09
N PHE A 46 -6.30 -3.45 -5.27
CA PHE A 46 -6.87 -2.12 -5.48
C PHE A 46 -5.77 -1.05 -5.62
N TYR A 47 -4.78 -1.04 -4.73
CA TYR A 47 -3.70 -0.07 -4.74
C TYR A 47 -2.89 -0.14 -6.03
N ASN A 48 -2.55 -1.33 -6.52
CA ASN A 48 -1.70 -1.49 -7.71
C ASN A 48 -2.43 -1.25 -9.03
N TYR A 49 -3.70 -1.65 -9.13
CA TYR A 49 -4.42 -1.70 -10.40
C TYR A 49 -5.48 -0.59 -10.56
N GLU A 50 -6.02 -0.07 -9.46
CA GLU A 50 -7.20 0.80 -9.47
C GLU A 50 -6.94 2.20 -8.86
N CYS A 51 -6.02 2.31 -7.92
CA CYS A 51 -5.74 3.57 -7.22
C CYS A 51 -5.02 4.57 -8.14
N ILE A 52 -5.73 5.61 -8.60
CA ILE A 52 -5.13 6.65 -9.42
C ILE A 52 -4.24 7.54 -8.56
N GLN A 53 -2.93 7.54 -8.84
CA GLN A 53 -1.98 8.39 -8.14
C GLN A 53 -2.15 9.84 -8.58
N ALA A 54 -2.37 10.76 -7.63
CA ALA A 54 -2.56 12.18 -7.92
C ALA A 54 -1.37 12.83 -8.67
N LYS A 55 -0.14 12.31 -8.49
CA LYS A 55 1.05 12.85 -9.15
C LYS A 55 1.19 12.45 -10.62
N THR A 56 0.71 11.27 -10.99
CA THR A 56 0.97 10.65 -12.30
C THR A 56 -0.31 10.42 -13.10
N GLY A 57 -1.48 10.54 -12.47
CA GLY A 57 -2.79 10.41 -13.12
C GLY A 57 -3.14 8.97 -13.52
N VAL A 58 -2.34 7.97 -13.14
CA VAL A 58 -2.55 6.56 -13.48
C VAL A 58 -2.32 5.65 -12.27
N ALA A 59 -2.74 4.39 -12.38
CA ALA A 59 -2.46 3.38 -11.37
C ALA A 59 -0.95 3.10 -11.26
N PRO A 60 -0.43 2.74 -10.07
CA PRO A 60 1.01 2.55 -9.84
C PRO A 60 1.63 1.52 -10.80
N LEU A 61 0.92 0.43 -11.11
CA LEU A 61 1.46 -0.61 -11.97
C LEU A 61 1.59 -0.17 -13.43
N THR A 62 0.73 0.73 -13.90
CA THR A 62 0.77 1.28 -15.27
C THR A 62 2.07 2.04 -15.53
N LEU A 63 2.61 2.73 -14.53
CA LEU A 63 3.92 3.39 -14.62
C LEU A 63 5.08 2.40 -14.71
N HIS A 64 4.99 1.27 -14.00
CA HIS A 64 6.03 0.24 -14.01
C HIS A 64 6.17 -0.45 -15.36
N HIS A 65 5.09 -0.58 -16.14
CA HIS A 65 5.11 -1.17 -17.48
C HIS A 65 5.48 -0.17 -18.59
N SER A 66 5.50 1.13 -18.28
CA SER A 66 5.78 2.21 -19.24
C SER A 66 7.23 2.71 -19.17
N ALA A 67 8.04 2.13 -18.27
CA ALA A 67 9.44 2.51 -18.00
C ALA A 67 10.43 1.49 -18.56
#